data_AF-A0A947X8C6-F1
#
_entry.id   AF-A0A947X8C6-F1
#
_cell.length_a   1.000
_cell.length_b   1.000
_cell.length_c   1.000
_cell.angle_alpha   90.00
_cell.angle_beta   90.00
_cell.angle_gamma   90.00
#
_symmetry.space_group_name_H-M   'P 1'
#
loop_
_entity.id
_entity.type
_entity.pdbx_description
1 polymer ?
#
loop_
_entity_poly.entity_id
_entity_poly.type
_entity_poly.pdbx_seq_one_letter_code
_entity_poly.pdbx_strand_id
1 'polypeptide(L)'
;VRFPIVEDPTLVICRGYGMVAPHDSDSGTVRSTFFIDPEGVIRAMTCYPANVGRSTPEILRTLDALQAVDSGPVLAPANWERGQNLLRQPAATLDDVFGAGEQTEWFLKETPGAPSQ
;
A
#
# COMPACT_ATOMS: atom_id res chain seq x y z
N VAL A 1 -1.67 20.49 -15.20
CA VAL A 1 -1.55 19.83 -13.88
C VAL A 1 -2.65 20.36 -12.98
N ARG A 2 -3.36 19.51 -12.21
CA ARG A 2 -4.55 19.89 -11.41
C ARG A 2 -4.37 19.69 -9.90
N PHE A 3 -3.16 19.44 -9.44
CA PHE A 3 -2.81 19.20 -8.04
C PHE A 3 -1.66 20.14 -7.65
N PRO A 4 -1.51 20.48 -6.35
CA PRO A 4 -0.45 21.37 -5.89
C PRO A 4 0.93 20.74 -6.09
N ILE A 5 1.92 21.59 -6.34
CA ILE A 5 3.33 21.22 -6.39
C ILE A 5 4.02 21.99 -5.26
N VAL A 6 4.75 21.28 -4.41
CA VAL A 6 5.50 21.85 -3.29
C VAL A 6 6.94 22.10 -3.75
N GLU A 7 7.47 23.28 -3.41
CA GLU A 7 8.89 23.59 -3.54
C GLU A 7 9.57 23.39 -2.19
N ASP A 8 10.67 22.63 -2.14
CA ASP A 8 11.46 22.38 -0.92
C ASP A 8 12.93 22.75 -1.14
N PRO A 9 13.28 24.04 -1.26
CA PRO A 9 14.66 24.48 -1.48
C PRO A 9 15.58 24.20 -0.29
N THR A 10 15.00 23.96 0.90
CA THR A 10 15.72 23.66 2.14
C THR A 10 16.00 22.17 2.34
N LEU A 11 15.37 21.31 1.54
CA LEU A 11 15.36 19.85 1.68
C LEU A 11 14.83 19.35 3.03
N VAL A 12 14.07 20.17 3.77
CA VAL A 12 13.55 19.80 5.11
C VAL A 12 12.50 18.71 4.98
N ILE A 13 11.62 18.79 3.99
CA ILE A 13 10.60 17.78 3.74
C ILE A 13 11.28 16.52 3.21
N CYS A 14 12.16 16.66 2.21
CA CYS A 14 12.87 15.52 1.64
C CYS A 14 13.67 14.74 2.69
N ARG A 15 14.36 15.41 3.61
CA ARG A 15 15.09 14.75 4.72
C ARG A 15 14.15 14.14 5.74
N GLY A 16 13.07 14.85 6.12
CA GLY A 16 12.07 14.35 7.07
C GLY A 16 11.42 13.04 6.61
N TYR A 17 11.22 12.87 5.29
CA TYR A 17 10.67 11.66 4.69
C TYR A 17 11.73 10.68 4.17
N GLY A 18 13.02 10.93 4.40
CA GLY A 18 14.11 10.04 3.97
C GLY A 18 14.22 9.89 2.43
N MET A 19 13.80 10.90 1.67
CA MET A 19 13.89 10.89 0.20
C MET A 19 15.33 11.10 -0.30
N VAL A 20 16.20 11.66 0.53
CA VAL A 20 17.58 12.02 0.19
C VAL A 20 18.54 11.56 1.28
N ALA A 21 19.78 11.27 0.90
CA ALA A 21 20.84 10.99 1.87
C ALA A 21 21.25 12.28 2.61
N PRO A 22 21.84 12.18 3.83
CA PRO A 22 22.20 13.37 4.63
C PRO A 22 23.11 14.38 3.91
N HIS A 23 23.90 13.94 2.92
CA HIS A 23 24.87 14.75 2.19
C HIS A 23 24.42 15.13 0.77
N ASP A 24 23.22 14.73 0.35
CA ASP A 24 22.71 15.12 -0.95
C ASP A 24 22.41 16.62 -0.97
N SER A 25 22.84 17.27 -2.05
CA SER A 25 22.61 18.70 -2.31
C SER A 25 21.27 18.97 -3.00
N ASP A 26 20.58 17.94 -3.48
CA ASP A 26 19.27 18.04 -4.13
C ASP A 26 18.41 16.80 -3.92
N SER A 27 17.12 16.94 -4.23
CA SER A 27 16.14 15.84 -4.19
C SER A 27 15.89 15.19 -5.55
N GLY A 28 16.71 15.51 -6.56
CA GLY A 28 16.51 15.05 -7.93
C GLY A 28 16.80 13.56 -8.13
N THR A 29 17.48 12.94 -7.16
CA THR A 29 18.02 11.58 -7.27
C THR A 29 17.00 10.48 -6.99
N VAL A 30 15.86 10.80 -6.35
CA VAL A 30 14.88 9.79 -5.92
C VAL A 30 13.44 10.20 -6.21
N ARG A 31 12.66 9.26 -6.73
CA ARG A 31 11.23 9.42 -7.04
C ARG A 31 10.40 8.62 -6.03
N SER A 32 10.16 9.20 -4.87
CA SER A 32 9.37 8.57 -3.82
C SER A 32 7.87 8.87 -3.97
N THR A 33 7.03 7.93 -3.55
CA THR A 33 5.58 8.09 -3.40
C THR A 33 5.19 7.62 -2.00
N PHE A 34 4.42 8.43 -1.28
CA PHE A 34 3.96 8.13 0.07
C PHE A 34 2.43 8.09 0.09
N PHE A 35 1.86 7.06 0.71
CA PHE A 35 0.43 6.94 0.98
C PHE A 35 0.20 7.32 2.43
N ILE A 36 -0.48 8.44 2.66
CA ILE A 36 -0.74 9.00 3.99
C ILE A 36 -2.24 8.98 4.21
N ASP A 37 -2.71 8.37 5.29
CA ASP A 37 -4.12 8.31 5.63
C ASP A 37 -4.63 9.61 6.31
N PRO A 38 -5.95 9.75 6.55
CA PRO A 38 -6.51 10.94 7.20
C PRO A 38 -5.95 11.22 8.61
N GLU A 39 -5.45 10.20 9.29
CA GLU A 39 -4.81 10.27 10.61
C GLU A 39 -3.34 10.68 10.53
N GLY A 40 -2.79 10.86 9.31
CA GLY A 40 -1.42 11.29 9.07
C GLY A 40 -0.39 10.16 9.12
N VAL A 41 -0.83 8.90 9.10
CA VAL A 41 0.04 7.72 9.15
C VAL A 41 0.47 7.32 7.74
N ILE A 42 1.77 7.05 7.56
CA ILE A 42 2.29 6.49 6.31
C ILE A 42 1.89 5.01 6.23
N ARG A 43 1.03 4.68 5.28
CA ARG A 43 0.48 3.33 5.07
C ARG A 43 1.29 2.49 4.09
N ALA A 44 1.92 3.14 3.12
CA ALA A 44 2.81 2.51 2.16
C ALA A 44 3.77 3.56 1.57
N MET A 45 4.91 3.10 1.06
CA MET A 45 5.82 3.94 0.28
C MET A 45 6.47 3.15 -0.86
N THR A 46 6.78 3.83 -1.95
CA THR A 46 7.63 3.28 -3.02
C THR A 46 8.76 4.26 -3.32
N CYS A 47 9.92 3.73 -3.66
CA CYS A 47 11.14 4.50 -3.92
C CYS A 47 11.77 4.02 -5.22
N TYR A 48 11.83 4.90 -6.22
CA TYR A 48 12.44 4.62 -7.52
C TYR A 48 13.67 5.51 -7.71
N PRO A 49 14.73 5.04 -8.39
CA PRO A 49 15.85 5.90 -8.77
C PRO A 49 15.41 6.93 -9.84
N ALA A 50 16.15 8.03 -9.97
CA ALA A 50 15.84 9.11 -10.91
C ALA A 50 15.65 8.66 -12.36
N ASN A 51 16.32 7.59 -12.78
CA ASN A 51 16.30 7.06 -14.15
C ASN A 51 15.16 6.04 -14.42
N VAL A 52 14.32 5.70 -13.44
CA VAL A 52 13.19 4.77 -13.62
C VAL A 52 11.86 5.50 -13.37
N GLY A 53 10.94 5.37 -14.31
CA GLY A 53 9.59 5.92 -14.19
C GLY A 53 8.73 5.15 -13.18
N ARG A 54 7.85 5.86 -12.47
CA ARG A 54 6.84 5.25 -11.58
C ARG A 54 5.70 4.64 -12.39
N SER A 55 5.06 3.62 -11.85
CA SER A 55 3.82 3.05 -12.41
C SER A 55 2.60 3.73 -11.77
N THR A 56 1.91 4.61 -12.52
CA THR A 56 0.63 5.18 -12.06
C THR A 56 -0.43 4.12 -11.78
N PRO A 57 -0.59 3.06 -12.61
CA PRO A 57 -1.51 1.97 -12.30
C PRO A 57 -1.24 1.33 -10.94
N GLU A 58 0.04 1.10 -10.59
CA GLU A 58 0.39 0.52 -9.29
C GLU A 58 0.11 1.47 -8.12
N ILE A 59 0.31 2.78 -8.33
CA ILE A 59 -0.04 3.78 -7.33
C ILE A 59 -1.55 3.73 -7.03
N LEU A 60 -2.39 3.67 -8.06
CA LEU A 60 -3.84 3.57 -7.91
C LEU A 60 -4.27 2.22 -7.30
N ARG A 61 -3.68 1.11 -7.75
CA ARG A 61 -3.96 -0.23 -7.20
C ARG A 61 -3.61 -0.32 -5.72
N THR A 62 -2.49 0.27 -5.31
CA THR A 62 -2.08 0.33 -3.91
C THR A 62 -3.07 1.14 -3.07
N LEU A 63 -3.51 2.30 -3.57
CA LEU A 63 -4.54 3.10 -2.90
C LEU A 63 -5.84 2.31 -2.71
N ASP A 64 -6.30 1.65 -3.78
CA ASP A 64 -7.51 0.82 -3.75
C ASP A 64 -7.38 -0.33 -2.75
N ALA A 65 -6.22 -0.99 -2.72
CA ALA A 65 -5.97 -2.10 -1.80
C ALA A 65 -5.97 -1.63 -0.34
N LEU A 66 -5.33 -0.49 -0.05
CA LEU A 66 -5.33 0.12 1.28
C LEU A 66 -6.77 0.45 1.74
N GLN A 67 -7.56 1.08 0.86
CA GLN A 67 -8.95 1.39 1.16
C GLN A 67 -9.83 0.14 1.32
N ALA A 68 -9.56 -0.93 0.56
CA ALA A 68 -10.28 -2.18 0.67
C ALA A 68 -10.02 -2.89 2.01
N VAL A 69 -8.76 -2.95 2.46
CA VAL A 69 -8.44 -3.57 3.75
C VAL A 69 -8.87 -2.73 4.96
N ASP A 70 -9.01 -1.42 4.81
CA ASP A 70 -9.54 -0.55 5.87
C ASP A 70 -11.05 -0.78 6.14
N SER A 71 -11.75 -1.48 5.23
CA SER A 71 -13.19 -1.76 5.37
C SER A 71 -13.54 -2.89 6.36
N GLY A 72 -12.56 -3.68 6.82
CA GLY A 72 -12.82 -4.79 7.75
C GLY A 72 -11.63 -5.74 7.93
N PRO A 73 -11.82 -6.89 8.61
CA PRO A 73 -10.76 -7.89 8.86
C PRO A 73 -10.48 -8.73 7.61
N VAL A 74 -9.98 -8.09 6.56
CA VAL A 74 -9.70 -8.64 5.24
C VAL A 74 -8.31 -8.26 4.76
N LEU A 75 -7.79 -9.02 3.79
CA LEU A 75 -6.47 -8.87 3.23
C LEU A 75 -6.59 -8.80 1.70
N ALA A 76 -5.84 -7.91 1.07
CA ALA A 76 -5.68 -7.86 -0.38
C ALA A 76 -4.54 -8.81 -0.79
N PRO A 77 -4.80 -9.89 -1.56
CA PRO A 77 -3.76 -10.82 -1.99
C PRO A 77 -2.78 -10.20 -2.99
N ALA A 78 -1.73 -10.95 -3.33
CA ALA A 78 -0.77 -10.55 -4.35
C ALA A 78 -1.47 -10.25 -5.68
N ASN A 79 -1.08 -9.14 -6.33
CA ASN A 79 -1.68 -8.64 -7.58
C ASN A 79 -3.19 -8.35 -7.50
N TRP A 80 -3.74 -8.17 -6.29
CA TRP A 80 -5.15 -7.85 -6.14
C TRP A 80 -5.51 -6.54 -6.86
N GLU A 81 -6.62 -6.57 -7.58
CA GLU A 81 -7.26 -5.43 -8.22
C GLU A 81 -8.69 -5.25 -7.72
N ARG A 82 -9.19 -4.01 -7.77
CA ARG A 82 -10.56 -3.67 -7.36
C ARG A 82 -11.58 -4.57 -8.08
N GLY A 83 -12.49 -5.15 -7.31
CA GLY A 83 -13.51 -6.09 -7.81
C GLY A 83 -13.13 -7.57 -7.70
N GLN A 84 -11.87 -7.90 -7.41
CA GLN A 84 -11.46 -9.26 -7.08
C GLN A 84 -11.78 -9.63 -5.62
N ASN A 85 -11.87 -10.93 -5.34
CA ASN A 85 -12.05 -11.43 -3.98
C ASN A 85 -10.88 -11.02 -3.09
N LEU A 86 -11.22 -10.67 -1.85
CA LEU A 86 -10.27 -10.47 -0.77
C LEU A 86 -10.08 -11.78 -0.01
N LEU A 87 -9.08 -11.84 0.85
CA LEU A 87 -8.93 -12.90 1.83
C LEU A 87 -9.45 -12.45 3.17
N ARG A 88 -10.08 -13.35 3.92
CA ARG A 88 -10.40 -13.11 5.33
C ARG A 88 -9.12 -13.16 6.15
N GLN A 89 -8.99 -12.27 7.12
CA GLN A 89 -7.91 -12.39 8.10
C GLN A 89 -8.05 -13.74 8.84
N PRO A 90 -6.99 -14.57 8.90
CA PRO A 90 -7.06 -15.88 9.53
C PRO A 90 -7.26 -15.77 11.04
N ALA A 91 -8.12 -16.63 11.59
CA ALA A 91 -8.19 -16.87 13.02
C ALA A 91 -7.32 -18.10 13.34
N ALA A 92 -6.18 -17.90 13.98
CA ALA A 92 -5.24 -18.98 14.32
C ALA A 92 -5.66 -19.74 15.59
N THR A 93 -6.95 -20.02 15.77
CA THR A 93 -7.45 -20.80 16.90
C THR A 93 -7.21 -22.29 16.64
N LEU A 94 -6.98 -23.09 17.70
CA LEU A 94 -6.78 -24.53 17.53
C LEU A 94 -8.01 -25.20 16.88
N ASP A 95 -9.22 -24.75 17.22
CA ASP A 95 -10.45 -25.28 16.66
C ASP A 95 -10.56 -25.00 15.15
N ASP A 96 -10.20 -23.78 14.70
CA ASP A 96 -10.20 -23.44 13.27
C ASP A 96 -9.13 -24.23 12.48
N VAL A 97 -7.96 -24.46 13.08
CA VAL A 97 -6.84 -25.17 12.45
C VAL A 97 -7.13 -26.67 12.34
N PHE A 98 -7.60 -27.31 13.42
CA PHE A 98 -7.89 -28.75 13.44
C PHE A 98 -9.25 -29.10 12.81
N GLY A 99 -10.16 -28.14 12.72
CA GLY A 99 -11.48 -28.31 12.08
C GLY A 99 -11.47 -28.12 10.56
N ALA A 100 -10.38 -27.62 9.99
CA ALA A 100 -10.24 -27.42 8.55
C ALA A 100 -10.21 -28.75 7.78
N GLY A 101 -10.96 -28.83 6.67
CA GLY A 101 -10.99 -30.00 5.80
C GLY A 101 -9.72 -30.14 4.97
N GLU A 102 -9.14 -29.01 4.56
CA GLU A 102 -7.84 -28.94 3.89
C GLU A 102 -6.83 -28.11 4.68
N GLN A 103 -5.53 -28.39 4.49
CA GLN A 103 -4.44 -27.73 5.21
C GLN A 103 -4.41 -26.20 5.03
N THR A 104 -4.92 -25.71 3.89
CA THR A 104 -4.94 -24.27 3.56
C THR A 104 -6.22 -23.58 4.00
N GLU A 105 -7.29 -24.33 4.24
CA GLU A 105 -8.63 -23.78 4.42
C GLU A 105 -8.72 -22.86 5.64
N TRP A 106 -7.99 -23.15 6.73
CA TRP A 106 -8.03 -22.32 7.93
C TRP A 106 -7.47 -20.91 7.72
N PHE A 107 -6.58 -20.70 6.74
CA PHE A 107 -5.95 -19.39 6.49
C PHE A 107 -6.21 -18.77 5.12
N LEU A 108 -6.64 -19.57 4.14
CA LEU A 108 -6.90 -19.12 2.76
C LEU A 108 -8.41 -19.13 2.48
N LYS A 109 -9.15 -18.23 3.15
CA LYS A 109 -10.60 -18.07 2.95
C LYS A 109 -10.88 -16.83 2.14
N GLU A 110 -11.43 -17.00 0.94
CA GLU A 110 -11.87 -15.87 0.13
C GLU A 110 -13.16 -15.24 0.67
N THR A 111 -13.30 -13.94 0.48
CA THR A 111 -14.53 -13.18 0.72
C THR A 111 -14.76 -12.24 -0.46
N PRO A 112 -16.03 -12.01 -0.87
CA PRO A 112 -16.33 -11.07 -1.94
C PRO A 112 -15.70 -9.70 -1.65
N GLY A 113 -15.02 -9.13 -2.65
CA GLY A 113 -14.50 -7.78 -2.59
C GLY A 113 -15.63 -6.74 -2.53
N ALA A 114 -15.33 -5.52 -2.06
CA ALA A 114 -16.27 -4.41 -2.17
C ALA A 114 -16.69 -4.22 -3.64
N PRO A 115 -17.99 -4.01 -3.92
CA PRO A 115 -18.49 -3.90 -5.30
C PRO A 115 -17.79 -2.74 -6.04
N SER A 116 -17.49 -2.94 -7.32
CA SER A 116 -17.01 -1.86 -8.19
C SER A 116 -18.10 -0.80 -8.31
N GLN A 117 -17.80 0.44 -7.90
CA GLN A 117 -18.64 1.60 -8.19
C GLN A 117 -18.51 2.01 -9.65
#